data_AF-A0A7Y1U9M4-F1
#
_entry.id   AF-A0A7Y1U9M4-F1
#
_cell.length_a   1.000
_cell.length_b   1.000
_cell.length_c   1.000
_cell.angle_alpha   90.00
_cell.angle_beta   90.00
_cell.angle_gamma   90.00
#
_symmetry.space_group_name_H-M   'P 1'
#
loop_
_entity.id
_entity.type
_entity.pdbx_description
1 polymer ?
#
loop_
_entity_poly.entity_id
_entity_poly.type
_entity_poly.pdbx_seq_one_letter_code
_entity_poly.pdbx_strand_id
1 'polypeptide(L)'
;MKSAIGLFALIATIFLSSSFTASHSIKGPWVKLGSKKVVYKLDRDVIRVGVYDETFTKLKVAVTGGALNMHKMVVEYGNGSKDIIPLKHNFTPKRSSRTIDLQGGKRVIKDITFWYDTKNFAKQRATVHVFGRK
;
A
#
# COMPACT_ATOMS: atom_id res chain seq x y z
N MET A 1 48.14 67.63 0.38
CA MET A 1 48.17 66.54 -0.64
C MET A 1 48.68 65.28 0.06
N LYS A 2 48.16 64.08 -0.28
CA LYS A 2 48.63 62.75 0.21
C LYS A 2 48.40 62.55 1.74
N SER A 3 47.38 61.77 2.15
CA SER A 3 47.41 60.31 2.48
C SER A 3 48.02 60.01 3.86
N ALA A 4 47.52 59.10 4.71
CA ALA A 4 46.27 58.30 4.80
C ALA A 4 46.14 57.85 6.30
N ILE A 5 45.33 56.92 6.83
CA ILE A 5 44.41 55.85 6.36
C ILE A 5 43.11 55.94 7.18
N GLY A 6 41.96 55.53 6.62
CA GLY A 6 40.69 55.35 7.35
C GLY A 6 40.42 53.88 7.73
N LEU A 7 39.81 53.66 8.90
CA LEU A 7 39.65 52.33 9.53
C LEU A 7 38.39 51.57 9.05
N PHE A 8 38.51 50.25 8.86
CA PHE A 8 37.48 49.20 8.82
C PHE A 8 36.20 49.42 7.97
N ALA A 9 36.00 48.55 6.98
CA ALA A 9 34.68 48.17 6.47
C ALA A 9 34.60 46.63 6.40
N LEU A 10 33.96 46.01 7.41
CA LEU A 10 33.81 44.56 7.51
C LEU A 10 32.67 44.09 6.58
N ILE A 11 33.01 43.50 5.43
CA ILE A 11 32.01 42.97 4.49
C ILE A 11 31.44 41.65 5.06
N ALA A 12 30.32 41.76 5.76
CA ALA A 12 29.55 40.61 6.23
C ALA A 12 28.81 39.94 5.06
N THR A 13 29.41 38.90 4.49
CA THR A 13 28.75 38.04 3.48
C THR A 13 27.65 37.22 4.13
N ILE A 14 26.42 37.73 4.08
CA ILE A 14 25.22 37.02 4.55
C ILE A 14 24.98 35.79 3.67
N PHE A 15 25.49 34.64 4.10
CA PHE A 15 25.11 33.35 3.55
C PHE A 15 23.66 33.04 3.95
N LEU A 16 22.73 33.46 3.11
CA LEU A 16 21.30 33.25 3.29
C LEU A 16 20.96 31.78 2.98
N SER A 17 21.24 30.90 3.94
CA SER A 17 21.01 29.46 3.85
C SER A 17 19.51 29.14 3.88
N SER A 18 18.86 29.23 2.72
CA SER A 18 17.46 28.86 2.50
C SER A 18 17.19 27.42 2.97
N SER A 19 16.58 27.28 4.15
CA SER A 19 16.13 26.01 4.71
C SER A 19 15.08 25.38 3.79
N PHE A 20 15.51 24.45 2.93
CA PHE A 20 14.62 23.58 2.17
C PHE A 20 13.93 22.62 3.14
N THR A 21 12.82 23.07 3.72
CA THR A 21 11.92 22.25 4.55
C THR A 21 11.20 21.23 3.66
N ALA A 22 11.92 20.20 3.25
CA ALA A 22 11.41 19.11 2.44
C ALA A 22 10.31 18.37 3.21
N SER A 23 9.06 18.73 2.92
CA SER A 23 7.87 18.14 3.52
C SER A 23 7.75 16.68 3.09
N HIS A 24 8.48 15.82 3.81
CA HIS A 24 8.34 14.38 3.74
C HIS A 24 6.94 14.04 4.25
N SER A 25 5.99 13.91 3.33
CA SER A 25 4.75 13.19 3.57
C SER A 25 5.13 11.77 3.98
N ILE A 26 5.19 11.52 5.30
CA ILE A 26 5.58 10.23 5.88
C ILE A 26 4.46 9.25 5.56
N LYS A 27 4.59 8.62 4.39
CA LYS A 27 3.73 7.56 3.90
C LYS A 27 3.99 6.34 4.79
N GLY A 28 3.24 6.24 5.89
CA GLY A 28 3.39 5.21 6.93
C GLY A 28 3.50 3.80 6.36
N PRO A 29 4.21 2.88 7.05
CA PRO A 29 4.63 1.60 6.48
C PRO A 29 3.46 0.71 6.03
N TRP A 30 3.75 -0.16 5.06
CA TRP A 30 2.82 -1.20 4.62
C TRP A 30 2.82 -2.36 5.62
N VAL A 31 1.73 -2.51 6.37
CA VAL A 31 1.52 -3.57 7.37
C VAL A 31 0.87 -4.77 6.68
N LYS A 32 1.41 -5.98 6.89
CA LYS A 32 0.88 -7.22 6.32
C LYS A 32 -0.38 -7.66 7.10
N LEU A 33 -1.55 -7.58 6.48
CA LEU A 33 -2.84 -7.92 7.12
C LEU A 33 -3.12 -9.43 7.16
N GLY A 34 -2.53 -10.18 6.22
CA GLY A 34 -2.73 -11.62 6.14
C GLY A 34 -2.15 -12.23 4.87
N SER A 35 -2.30 -13.54 4.71
CA SER A 35 -1.92 -14.27 3.50
C SER A 35 -2.72 -15.57 3.36
N LYS A 36 -2.94 -16.02 2.13
CA LYS A 36 -3.67 -17.25 1.83
C LYS A 36 -3.07 -17.94 0.61
N LYS A 37 -2.66 -19.20 0.78
CA LYS A 37 -2.34 -20.09 -0.34
C LYS A 37 -3.66 -20.57 -0.94
N VAL A 38 -3.91 -20.26 -2.21
CA VAL A 38 -5.22 -20.52 -2.83
C VAL A 38 -5.48 -22.02 -2.96
N VAL A 39 -6.75 -22.41 -2.80
CA VAL A 39 -7.11 -23.83 -2.70
C VAL A 39 -7.66 -24.38 -4.02
N TYR A 40 -8.22 -23.53 -4.90
CA TYR A 40 -8.86 -23.91 -6.17
C TYR A 40 -10.00 -24.95 -6.03
N LYS A 41 -10.56 -25.15 -4.83
CA LYS A 41 -11.79 -25.93 -4.60
C LYS A 41 -13.06 -25.08 -4.72
N LEU A 42 -12.92 -23.78 -4.49
CA LEU A 42 -13.93 -22.75 -4.69
C LEU A 42 -13.34 -21.69 -5.64
N ASP A 43 -14.22 -20.86 -6.20
CA ASP A 43 -13.89 -19.65 -6.94
C ASP A 43 -13.43 -18.48 -6.04
N ARG A 44 -13.40 -18.70 -4.71
CA ARG A 44 -13.07 -17.68 -3.73
C ARG A 44 -12.30 -18.19 -2.51
N ASP A 45 -11.52 -17.31 -1.91
CA ASP A 45 -10.87 -17.49 -0.62
C ASP A 45 -11.08 -16.25 0.28
N VAL A 46 -11.11 -16.46 1.60
CA VAL A 46 -11.22 -15.40 2.61
C VAL A 46 -9.93 -15.29 3.43
N ILE A 47 -9.49 -14.05 3.62
CA ILE A 47 -8.49 -13.66 4.63
C ILE A 47 -9.21 -12.87 5.71
N ARG A 48 -9.25 -13.41 6.94
CA ARG A 48 -9.67 -12.67 8.13
C ARG A 48 -8.54 -11.75 8.56
N VAL A 49 -8.84 -10.48 8.85
CA VAL A 49 -7.86 -9.49 9.30
C VAL A 49 -7.93 -9.43 10.82
N GLY A 50 -7.00 -10.08 11.51
CA GLY A 50 -6.99 -10.18 12.98
C GLY A 50 -6.56 -8.91 13.71
N VAL A 51 -6.70 -7.74 13.09
CA VAL A 51 -6.17 -6.44 13.56
C VAL A 51 -7.33 -5.47 13.80
N TYR A 52 -8.29 -5.91 14.62
CA TYR A 52 -9.62 -5.31 14.74
C TYR A 52 -9.64 -3.83 15.20
N ASP A 53 -8.63 -3.39 15.95
CA ASP A 53 -8.51 -2.00 16.41
C ASP A 53 -7.66 -1.11 15.48
N GLU A 54 -7.00 -1.69 14.46
CA GLU A 54 -6.26 -0.90 13.48
C GLU A 54 -7.13 -0.44 12.30
N THR A 55 -6.83 0.78 11.84
CA THR A 55 -7.55 1.45 10.76
C THR A 55 -6.60 1.81 9.63
N PHE A 56 -6.99 1.47 8.41
CA PHE A 56 -6.20 1.64 7.18
C PHE A 56 -6.93 2.58 6.21
N THR A 57 -6.18 3.30 5.38
CA THR A 57 -6.72 4.13 4.29
C THR A 57 -6.52 3.51 2.91
N LYS A 58 -5.50 2.64 2.79
CA LYS A 58 -5.08 2.04 1.51
C LYS A 58 -4.77 0.55 1.65
N LEU A 59 -5.02 -0.21 0.59
CA LEU A 59 -4.62 -1.61 0.42
C LEU A 59 -3.69 -1.81 -0.77
N LYS A 60 -2.93 -2.90 -0.71
CA LYS A 60 -2.18 -3.50 -1.83
C LYS A 60 -2.25 -5.02 -1.72
N VAL A 61 -2.47 -5.68 -2.85
CA VAL A 61 -2.43 -7.14 -2.99
C VAL A 61 -1.14 -7.53 -3.70
N ALA A 62 -0.49 -8.61 -3.27
CA ALA A 62 0.65 -9.20 -3.98
C ALA A 62 0.48 -10.72 -4.10
N VAL A 63 1.02 -11.32 -5.17
CA VAL A 63 0.89 -12.75 -5.44
C VAL A 63 2.25 -13.39 -5.66
N THR A 64 2.49 -14.52 -4.99
CA THR A 64 3.73 -15.31 -5.08
C THR A 64 3.45 -16.80 -5.35
N GLY A 65 4.48 -17.57 -5.70
CA GLY A 65 4.33 -18.97 -6.08
C GLY A 65 3.79 -19.09 -7.52
N GLY A 66 2.59 -19.63 -7.68
CA GLY A 66 1.90 -19.71 -8.98
C GLY A 66 1.37 -18.38 -9.50
N ALA A 67 0.98 -18.37 -10.78
CA ALA A 67 0.15 -17.31 -11.36
C ALA A 67 -1.32 -17.44 -10.88
N LEU A 68 -2.10 -16.37 -10.97
CA LEU A 68 -3.51 -16.32 -10.55
C LEU A 68 -4.31 -15.28 -11.35
N ASN A 69 -5.36 -15.69 -12.07
CA ASN A 69 -6.30 -14.75 -12.67
C ASN A 69 -7.35 -14.31 -11.63
N MET A 70 -7.37 -13.03 -11.32
CA MET A 70 -8.13 -12.46 -10.20
C MET A 70 -9.18 -11.46 -10.71
N HIS A 71 -10.46 -11.73 -10.40
CA HIS A 71 -11.58 -10.93 -10.87
C HIS A 71 -11.83 -9.69 -10.00
N LYS A 72 -12.00 -9.90 -8.70
CA LYS A 72 -12.36 -8.88 -7.72
C LYS A 72 -11.91 -9.25 -6.32
N MET A 73 -11.79 -8.25 -5.46
CA MET A 73 -11.78 -8.42 -4.01
C MET A 73 -12.98 -7.71 -3.40
N VAL A 74 -13.55 -8.29 -2.34
CA VAL A 74 -14.57 -7.68 -1.50
C VAL A 74 -13.96 -7.45 -0.13
N VAL A 75 -13.91 -6.20 0.31
CA VAL A 75 -13.46 -5.80 1.64
C VAL A 75 -14.70 -5.62 2.50
N GLU A 76 -14.81 -6.37 3.59
CA GLU A 76 -15.82 -6.16 4.63
C GLU A 76 -15.18 -5.40 5.79
N TYR A 77 -15.74 -4.23 6.11
CA TYR A 77 -15.25 -3.37 7.18
C TYR A 77 -15.80 -3.81 8.56
N GLY A 78 -15.21 -3.30 9.64
CA GLY A 78 -15.66 -3.59 11.01
C GLY A 78 -17.13 -3.22 11.28
N ASN A 79 -17.70 -2.25 10.55
CA ASN A 79 -19.11 -1.87 10.61
C ASN A 79 -20.03 -2.66 9.64
N GLY A 80 -19.55 -3.76 9.04
CA GLY A 80 -20.32 -4.61 8.12
C GLY A 80 -20.52 -4.05 6.71
N SER A 81 -20.24 -2.76 6.46
CA SER A 81 -20.27 -2.18 5.10
C SER A 81 -19.17 -2.80 4.22
N LYS A 82 -19.39 -2.82 2.89
CA LYS A 82 -18.54 -3.56 1.96
C LYS A 82 -18.13 -2.74 0.74
N ASP A 83 -16.87 -2.86 0.35
CA ASP A 83 -16.28 -2.27 -0.86
C ASP A 83 -15.95 -3.41 -1.84
N ILE A 84 -16.34 -3.27 -3.12
CA ILE A 84 -16.19 -4.28 -4.16
C ILE A 84 -15.21 -3.75 -5.20
N ILE A 85 -13.92 -4.00 -4.99
CA ILE A 85 -12.86 -3.53 -5.87
C ILE A 85 -12.66 -4.52 -7.03
N PRO A 86 -12.94 -4.15 -8.29
CA PRO A 86 -12.53 -4.96 -9.44
C PRO A 86 -11.01 -4.96 -9.53
N LEU A 87 -10.44 -6.15 -9.67
CA LEU A 87 -9.00 -6.34 -9.86
C LEU A 87 -8.70 -6.66 -11.33
N LYS A 88 -9.51 -7.51 -11.97
CA LYS A 88 -9.42 -7.92 -13.39
C LYS A 88 -7.97 -8.06 -13.88
N HIS A 89 -7.16 -8.82 -13.14
CA HIS A 89 -5.71 -8.90 -13.37
C HIS A 89 -5.23 -10.34 -13.32
N ASN A 90 -4.48 -10.75 -14.35
CA ASN A 90 -3.66 -11.95 -14.29
C ASN A 90 -2.37 -11.61 -13.53
N PHE A 91 -2.32 -12.04 -12.27
CA PHE A 91 -1.13 -11.91 -11.44
C PHE A 91 -0.13 -13.01 -11.81
N THR A 92 0.93 -12.65 -12.52
CA THR A 92 2.13 -13.51 -12.61
C THR A 92 2.91 -13.47 -11.28
N PRO A 93 3.77 -14.47 -11.00
CA PRO A 93 4.50 -14.54 -9.74
C PRO A 93 5.33 -13.27 -9.48
N LYS A 94 5.31 -12.79 -8.23
CA LYS A 94 5.94 -11.53 -7.76
C LYS A 94 5.26 -10.24 -8.23
N ARG A 95 4.13 -10.28 -8.95
CA ARG A 95 3.33 -9.07 -9.23
C ARG A 95 2.58 -8.56 -8.00
N SER A 96 2.43 -7.24 -7.92
CA SER A 96 1.52 -6.55 -7.01
C SER A 96 0.41 -5.84 -7.78
N SER A 97 -0.70 -5.57 -7.12
CA SER A 97 -1.78 -4.72 -7.62
C SER A 97 -1.34 -3.24 -7.67
N ARG A 98 -2.16 -2.41 -8.30
CA ARG A 98 -2.19 -0.97 -7.99
C ARG A 98 -2.41 -0.75 -6.49
N THR A 99 -2.04 0.42 -5.98
CA THR A 99 -2.58 0.91 -4.70
C THR A 99 -4.09 1.07 -4.83
N ILE A 100 -4.81 0.61 -3.81
CA ILE A 100 -6.27 0.66 -3.73
C ILE A 100 -6.61 1.56 -2.56
N ASP A 101 -7.29 2.67 -2.82
CA ASP A 101 -7.87 3.53 -1.80
C ASP A 101 -9.20 2.95 -1.31
N LEU A 102 -9.45 3.01 0.00
CA LEU A 102 -10.65 2.45 0.62
C LEU A 102 -11.81 3.44 0.60
N GLN A 103 -13.01 2.96 0.25
CA GLN A 103 -14.19 3.82 0.24
C GLN A 103 -14.49 4.37 1.65
N GLY A 104 -14.57 5.70 1.76
CA GLY A 104 -14.77 6.37 3.04
C GLY A 104 -13.53 6.38 3.95
N GLY A 105 -12.32 6.27 3.38
CA GLY A 105 -11.08 6.66 4.03
C GLY A 105 -10.58 5.66 5.09
N LYS A 106 -10.41 6.13 6.32
CA LYS A 106 -9.75 5.39 7.42
C LYS A 106 -10.73 4.38 8.04
N ARG A 107 -10.56 3.09 7.70
CA ARG A 107 -11.50 2.02 8.05
C ARG A 107 -10.84 0.84 8.79
N VAL A 108 -11.55 0.27 9.75
CA VAL A 108 -11.25 -1.08 10.29
C VAL A 108 -11.64 -2.10 9.22
N ILE A 109 -10.77 -3.07 8.97
CA ILE A 109 -11.05 -4.19 8.05
C ILE A 109 -11.26 -5.45 8.86
N LYS A 110 -12.34 -6.18 8.56
CA LYS A 110 -12.71 -7.44 9.21
C LYS A 110 -12.32 -8.64 8.35
N ASP A 111 -12.83 -8.70 7.12
CA ASP A 111 -12.61 -9.80 6.18
C ASP A 111 -12.28 -9.26 4.78
N ILE A 112 -11.42 -9.97 4.05
CA ILE A 112 -11.14 -9.69 2.63
C ILE A 112 -11.36 -10.98 1.83
N THR A 113 -12.36 -10.97 0.95
CA THR A 113 -12.71 -12.11 0.09
C THR A 113 -12.20 -11.88 -1.32
N PHE A 114 -11.36 -12.79 -1.82
CA PHE A 114 -10.83 -12.79 -3.18
C PHE A 114 -11.64 -13.71 -4.08
N TRP A 115 -11.93 -13.30 -5.31
CA TRP A 115 -12.61 -14.12 -6.32
C TRP A 115 -11.72 -14.27 -7.55
N TYR A 116 -11.46 -15.51 -7.96
CA TYR A 116 -10.45 -15.89 -8.95
C TYR A 116 -10.90 -17.10 -9.80
N ASP A 117 -10.19 -17.39 -10.89
CA ASP A 117 -10.49 -18.58 -11.70
C ASP A 117 -10.09 -19.89 -10.98
N THR A 118 -11.08 -20.75 -10.74
CA THR A 118 -10.90 -22.09 -10.17
C THR A 118 -10.03 -22.99 -11.06
N LYS A 119 -10.13 -22.82 -12.39
CA LYS A 119 -9.36 -23.58 -13.38
C LYS A 119 -8.01 -22.92 -13.64
N ASN A 120 -6.99 -23.30 -12.88
CA ASN A 120 -5.62 -22.83 -13.09
C ASN A 120 -4.64 -24.00 -13.20
N PHE A 121 -4.06 -24.17 -14.40
CA PHE A 121 -3.13 -25.26 -14.73
C PHE A 121 -1.68 -25.02 -14.23
N ALA A 122 -1.44 -23.98 -13.43
CA ALA A 122 -0.12 -23.68 -12.89
C ALA A 122 0.40 -24.83 -12.00
N LYS A 123 1.61 -25.36 -12.33
CA LYS A 123 2.32 -26.41 -11.58
C LYS A 123 2.53 -26.09 -10.09
N GLN A 124 2.44 -24.82 -9.69
CA GLN A 124 2.50 -24.36 -8.32
C GLN A 124 1.26 -23.51 -8.00
N ARG A 125 0.75 -23.62 -6.77
CA ARG A 125 -0.38 -22.80 -6.31
C ARG A 125 0.07 -21.39 -5.96
N ALA A 126 -0.77 -20.41 -6.25
CA ALA A 126 -0.55 -19.02 -5.86
C ALA A 126 -0.71 -18.82 -4.34
N THR A 127 -0.01 -17.82 -3.80
CA THR A 127 -0.25 -17.30 -2.46
C THR A 127 -0.55 -15.82 -2.57
N VAL A 128 -1.76 -15.44 -2.14
CA VAL A 128 -2.22 -14.05 -2.05
C VAL A 128 -1.73 -13.47 -0.73
N HIS A 129 -1.14 -12.29 -0.78
CA HIS A 129 -0.73 -11.49 0.37
C HIS A 129 -1.47 -10.15 0.34
N VAL A 130 -1.89 -9.65 1.49
CA VAL A 130 -2.53 -8.33 1.58
C VAL A 130 -1.76 -7.45 2.55
N PHE A 131 -1.55 -6.21 2.13
CA PHE A 131 -0.89 -5.17 2.90
C PHE A 131 -1.85 -3.98 3.03
N GLY A 132 -2.06 -3.55 4.27
CA GLY A 132 -2.76 -2.33 4.63
C GLY A 132 -1.76 -1.21 4.87
N ARG A 133 -2.22 0.02 4.70
CA ARG A 133 -1.43 1.20 5.02
C ARG A 133 -2.34 2.24 5.69
N LYS A 134 -1.81 2.82 6.76
CA LYS A 134 -2.41 3.93 7.51
C LYS A 134 -2.31 5.20 6.66
#